data_AF-A0A078ANH2-F1
#
_entry.id   AF-A0A078ANH2-F1
#
_cell.length_a   1.000
_cell.length_b   1.000
_cell.length_c   1.000
_cell.angle_alpha   90.00
_cell.angle_beta   90.00
_cell.angle_gamma   90.00
#
_symmetry.space_group_name_H-M   'P 1'
#
loop_
_entity.id
_entity.type
_entity.pdbx_description
1 polymer ?
#
loop_
_entity_poly.entity_id
_entity_poly.type
_entity_poly.pdbx_seq_one_letter_code
_entity_poly.pdbx_strand_id
1 'polypeptide(L)'
;MPDLMNQPQKLEQIQQQFFVSGGESLLSKMGGMLLAKAFLPSGAHIKQALVYLDLAIKTELVLVSRQSQLAFQNDLTASLFWFSLVELALFIFSMLLFFTDPTEMVYIWFHIFHVLRGGVGLILMKKLPKSHQMASNMSIPKDDKMTFQAIMNYIILAARDALKDFSNQTRKWLIIYFISTIVCLLLDLIQFFSQIKDFGMVQSAYADLSMITIASIFLFIDWYYIVWILSLQYKFPNYISAQFVKGLFGLMESLHSSLGNYISSQKSYFDEQYHGQAQRYNYVEGDDIGISAGSQPQNKAVNYPKPQQETLFQD
;
A
#
# COMPACT_ATOMS: atom_id res chain seq x y z
N MET A 1 -58.07 -49.61 -51.37
CA MET A 1 -58.26 -48.37 -50.60
C MET A 1 -59.04 -48.70 -49.34
N PRO A 2 -58.37 -48.77 -48.19
CA PRO A 2 -59.01 -48.46 -46.91
C PRO A 2 -58.19 -47.45 -46.07
N ASP A 3 -58.90 -46.80 -45.15
CA ASP A 3 -58.42 -46.17 -43.91
C ASP A 3 -57.44 -44.98 -43.95
N LEU A 4 -57.95 -43.83 -44.38
CA LEU A 4 -57.42 -42.51 -44.01
C LEU A 4 -58.41 -41.63 -43.21
N MET A 5 -59.52 -42.20 -42.70
CA MET A 5 -60.56 -41.43 -41.99
C MET A 5 -60.53 -41.53 -40.45
N ASN A 6 -59.45 -42.05 -39.84
CA ASN A 6 -59.38 -42.24 -38.38
C ASN A 6 -58.16 -41.59 -37.69
N GLN A 7 -57.62 -40.48 -38.25
CA GLN A 7 -56.54 -39.71 -37.61
C GLN A 7 -56.93 -38.63 -36.57
N PRO A 8 -58.15 -38.04 -36.52
CA PRO A 8 -58.42 -36.96 -35.57
C PRO A 8 -58.45 -37.44 -34.10
N GLN A 9 -58.91 -38.67 -33.85
CA GLN A 9 -58.99 -39.24 -32.50
C GLN A 9 -57.62 -39.50 -31.87
N LYS A 10 -56.59 -39.76 -32.69
CA LYS A 10 -55.23 -40.02 -32.20
C LYS A 10 -54.55 -38.73 -31.73
N LEU A 11 -54.88 -37.59 -32.34
CA LEU A 11 -54.39 -36.28 -31.91
C LEU A 11 -55.03 -35.83 -30.60
N GLU A 12 -56.34 -36.07 -30.42
CA GLU A 12 -57.04 -35.79 -29.17
C GLU A 12 -56.53 -36.66 -28.02
N GLN A 13 -56.24 -37.94 -28.27
CA GLN A 13 -55.65 -38.82 -27.25
C GLN A 13 -54.23 -38.39 -26.84
N ILE A 14 -53.42 -37.90 -27.77
CA ILE A 14 -52.08 -37.38 -27.46
C ILE A 14 -52.18 -36.08 -26.65
N GLN A 15 -53.12 -35.19 -26.98
CA GLN A 15 -53.35 -33.97 -26.19
C GLN A 15 -53.88 -34.30 -24.78
N GLN A 16 -54.81 -35.24 -24.65
CA GLN A 16 -55.30 -35.67 -23.34
C GLN A 16 -54.23 -36.35 -22.49
N GLN A 17 -53.38 -37.22 -23.07
CA GLN A 17 -52.25 -37.80 -22.34
C GLN A 17 -51.21 -36.76 -21.90
N PHE A 18 -51.01 -35.69 -22.67
CA PHE A 18 -50.11 -34.60 -22.30
C PHE A 18 -50.65 -33.78 -21.10
N PHE A 19 -51.97 -33.59 -21.03
CA PHE A 19 -52.61 -32.89 -19.91
C PHE A 19 -52.73 -33.76 -18.65
N VAL A 20 -52.96 -35.07 -18.78
CA VAL A 20 -53.16 -35.97 -17.63
C VAL A 20 -51.84 -36.43 -16.99
N SER A 21 -50.71 -36.45 -17.72
CA SER A 21 -49.43 -36.99 -17.23
C SER A 21 -48.48 -36.00 -16.54
N GLY A 22 -48.91 -34.75 -16.29
CA GLY A 22 -48.11 -33.79 -15.50
C GLY A 22 -47.48 -32.64 -16.29
N GLY A 23 -48.13 -32.19 -17.36
CA GLY A 23 -47.78 -30.96 -18.09
C GLY A 23 -47.74 -29.71 -17.20
N GLU A 24 -48.56 -29.66 -16.14
CA GLU A 24 -48.49 -28.59 -15.13
C GLU A 24 -47.18 -28.60 -14.33
N SER A 25 -46.56 -29.77 -14.11
CA SER A 25 -45.26 -29.85 -13.42
C SER A 25 -44.11 -29.37 -14.32
N LEU A 26 -44.23 -29.54 -15.64
CA LEU A 26 -43.26 -29.06 -16.62
C LEU A 26 -43.37 -27.54 -16.78
N LEU A 27 -44.58 -27.00 -16.91
CA LEU A 27 -44.80 -25.55 -16.96
C LEU A 27 -44.46 -24.87 -15.63
N SER A 28 -44.73 -25.49 -14.48
CA SER A 28 -44.31 -25.02 -13.15
C SER A 28 -42.78 -25.05 -12.98
N LYS A 29 -42.11 -26.13 -13.39
CA LYS A 29 -40.64 -26.22 -13.37
C LYS A 29 -39.99 -25.25 -14.36
N MET A 30 -40.55 -25.09 -15.56
CA MET A 30 -40.06 -24.12 -16.55
C MET A 30 -40.33 -22.69 -16.10
N GLY A 31 -41.49 -22.42 -15.49
CA GLY A 31 -41.84 -21.13 -14.91
C GLY A 31 -40.90 -20.76 -13.76
N GLY A 32 -40.66 -21.69 -12.83
CA GLY A 32 -39.69 -21.51 -11.74
C GLY A 32 -38.25 -21.34 -12.25
N MET A 33 -37.86 -22.06 -13.30
CA MET A 33 -36.54 -21.93 -13.92
C MET A 33 -36.38 -20.60 -14.68
N LEU A 34 -37.43 -20.10 -15.35
CA LEU A 34 -37.43 -18.78 -16.02
C LEU A 34 -37.44 -17.63 -15.01
N LEU A 35 -38.21 -17.77 -13.91
CA LEU A 35 -38.22 -16.79 -12.83
C LEU A 35 -36.86 -16.78 -12.11
N ALA A 36 -36.28 -17.95 -11.83
CA ALA A 36 -34.92 -18.06 -11.32
C ALA A 36 -33.89 -17.45 -12.30
N LYS A 37 -34.04 -17.63 -13.61
CA LYS A 37 -33.19 -16.98 -14.62
C LYS A 37 -33.37 -15.45 -14.69
N ALA A 38 -34.55 -14.94 -14.34
CA ALA A 38 -34.84 -13.52 -14.28
C ALA A 38 -34.28 -12.85 -13.02
N PHE A 39 -34.18 -13.59 -11.91
CA PHE A 39 -33.63 -13.10 -10.63
C PHE A 39 -32.17 -13.46 -10.38
N LEU A 40 -31.65 -14.50 -11.03
CA LEU A 40 -30.23 -14.85 -10.93
C LEU A 40 -29.43 -13.93 -11.86
N PRO A 41 -28.36 -13.29 -11.35
CA PRO A 41 -27.48 -12.49 -12.19
C PRO A 41 -26.94 -13.36 -13.32
N SER A 42 -26.98 -12.83 -14.55
CA SER A 42 -26.39 -13.53 -15.70
C SER A 42 -24.92 -13.88 -15.42
N GLY A 43 -24.38 -14.92 -16.07
CA GLY A 43 -22.96 -15.28 -15.90
C GLY A 43 -22.01 -14.11 -16.17
N ALA A 44 -22.42 -13.15 -17.02
CA ALA A 44 -21.70 -11.90 -17.23
C ALA A 44 -21.69 -11.00 -15.98
N HIS A 45 -22.83 -10.85 -15.29
CA HIS A 45 -22.90 -10.11 -14.02
C HIS A 45 -22.10 -10.79 -12.90
N ILE A 46 -22.09 -12.13 -12.81
CA ILE A 46 -21.27 -12.85 -11.83
C ILE A 46 -19.77 -12.69 -12.13
N LYS A 47 -19.38 -12.80 -13.40
CA LYS A 47 -18.00 -12.53 -13.83
C LYS A 47 -17.60 -11.09 -13.52
N GLN A 48 -18.48 -10.13 -13.78
CA GLN A 48 -18.24 -8.73 -13.50
C GLN A 48 -18.15 -8.48 -11.98
N ALA A 49 -18.99 -9.11 -11.16
CA ALA A 49 -18.92 -9.06 -9.71
C ALA A 49 -17.64 -9.71 -9.16
N LEU A 50 -17.17 -10.82 -9.73
CA LEU A 50 -15.88 -11.44 -9.39
C LEU A 50 -14.69 -10.59 -9.81
N VAL A 51 -14.78 -9.91 -10.96
CA VAL A 51 -13.78 -8.93 -11.38
C VAL A 51 -13.79 -7.74 -10.42
N TYR A 52 -14.96 -7.23 -10.01
CA TYR A 52 -15.04 -6.17 -9.00
C TYR A 52 -14.58 -6.63 -7.62
N LEU A 53 -14.78 -7.90 -7.26
CA LEU A 53 -14.28 -8.49 -6.01
C LEU A 53 -12.77 -8.67 -6.04
N ASP A 54 -12.19 -9.24 -7.11
CA ASP A 54 -10.74 -9.35 -7.31
C ASP A 54 -10.09 -7.97 -7.34
N LEU A 55 -10.76 -6.99 -7.96
CA LEU A 55 -10.30 -5.62 -8.04
C LEU A 55 -10.50 -4.88 -6.73
N ALA A 56 -11.55 -5.15 -5.96
CA ALA A 56 -11.73 -4.68 -4.59
C ALA A 56 -10.70 -5.30 -3.66
N ILE A 57 -10.35 -6.58 -3.83
CA ILE A 57 -9.26 -7.26 -3.12
C ILE A 57 -7.92 -6.69 -3.54
N LYS A 58 -7.68 -6.35 -4.81
CA LYS A 58 -6.46 -5.66 -5.28
C LYS A 58 -6.40 -4.22 -4.80
N THR A 59 -7.54 -3.54 -4.71
CA THR A 59 -7.66 -2.20 -4.12
C THR A 59 -7.48 -2.29 -2.62
N GLU A 60 -7.96 -3.36 -1.99
CA GLU A 60 -7.68 -3.73 -0.61
C GLU A 60 -6.21 -4.10 -0.46
N LEU A 61 -5.56 -4.69 -1.46
CA LEU A 61 -4.12 -5.00 -1.48
C LEU A 61 -3.27 -3.72 -1.65
N VAL A 62 -3.79 -2.73 -2.40
CA VAL A 62 -3.27 -1.37 -2.51
C VAL A 62 -3.58 -0.57 -1.24
N LEU A 63 -4.72 -0.80 -0.59
CA LEU A 63 -5.08 -0.25 0.71
C LEU A 63 -4.39 -1.00 1.85
N VAL A 64 -3.89 -2.22 1.63
CA VAL A 64 -3.04 -3.01 2.52
C VAL A 64 -1.60 -2.60 2.29
N SER A 65 -1.23 -2.21 1.07
CA SER A 65 -0.04 -1.38 0.82
C SER A 65 -0.18 -0.05 1.54
N ARG A 66 -1.37 0.57 1.55
CA ARG A 66 -1.68 1.78 2.34
C ARG A 66 -1.77 1.51 3.85
N GLN A 67 -2.25 0.34 4.28
CA GLN A 67 -2.41 -0.06 5.68
C GLN A 67 -1.05 -0.46 6.24
N SER A 68 -0.23 -1.11 5.44
CA SER A 68 1.15 -1.42 5.76
C SER A 68 2.02 -0.17 5.71
N GLN A 69 1.72 0.80 4.83
CA GLN A 69 2.32 2.14 4.86
C GLN A 69 1.84 2.98 6.04
N LEU A 70 0.56 2.93 6.42
CA LEU A 70 0.00 3.61 7.58
C LEU A 70 0.48 2.97 8.88
N ALA A 71 0.54 1.63 8.95
CA ALA A 71 1.12 0.90 10.07
C ALA A 71 2.62 1.17 10.16
N PHE A 72 3.34 1.16 9.05
CA PHE A 72 4.75 1.57 9.00
C PHE A 72 4.92 2.99 9.48
N GLN A 73 4.11 3.92 8.99
CA GLN A 73 4.20 5.31 9.36
C GLN A 73 3.87 5.50 10.84
N ASN A 74 2.84 4.83 11.34
CA ASN A 74 2.47 4.87 12.74
C ASN A 74 3.57 4.27 13.62
N ASP A 75 4.10 3.10 13.24
CA ASP A 75 5.20 2.42 13.92
C ASP A 75 6.48 3.27 13.88
N LEU A 76 6.84 3.84 12.73
CA LEU A 76 8.00 4.72 12.55
C LEU A 76 7.83 6.01 13.37
N THR A 77 6.66 6.65 13.29
CA THR A 77 6.38 7.89 14.03
C THR A 77 6.42 7.65 15.53
N ALA A 78 5.76 6.59 16.00
CA ALA A 78 5.76 6.20 17.40
C ALA A 78 7.17 5.83 17.87
N SER A 79 7.91 5.03 17.10
CA SER A 79 9.28 4.63 17.46
C SER A 79 10.21 5.84 17.52
N LEU A 80 10.21 6.70 16.50
CA LEU A 80 11.00 7.93 16.48
C LEU A 80 10.66 8.84 17.67
N PHE A 81 9.38 8.98 18.00
CA PHE A 81 8.94 9.76 19.15
C PHE A 81 9.51 9.21 20.46
N TRP A 82 9.26 7.91 20.73
CA TRP A 82 9.66 7.29 21.98
C TRP A 82 11.17 7.22 22.12
N PHE A 83 11.92 6.92 21.06
CA PHE A 83 13.38 6.98 21.10
C PHE A 83 13.86 8.39 21.40
N SER A 84 13.41 9.39 20.65
CA SER A 84 13.85 10.77 20.86
C SER A 84 13.56 11.25 22.27
N LEU A 85 12.40 10.92 22.82
CA LEU A 85 12.02 11.26 24.18
C LEU A 85 12.91 10.55 25.21
N VAL A 86 13.11 9.24 25.06
CA VAL A 86 13.94 8.44 25.97
C VAL A 86 15.40 8.93 25.95
N GLU A 87 15.97 9.20 24.77
CA GLU A 87 17.34 9.71 24.65
C GLU A 87 17.53 11.06 25.34
N LEU A 88 16.61 12.00 25.12
CA LEU A 88 16.65 13.31 25.76
C LEU A 88 16.48 13.19 27.28
N ALA A 89 15.55 12.36 27.74
CA ALA A 89 15.32 12.12 29.15
C ALA A 89 16.53 11.45 29.83
N LEU A 90 17.12 10.44 29.19
CA LEU A 90 18.32 9.77 29.67
C LEU A 90 19.52 10.71 29.70
N PHE A 91 19.71 11.55 28.68
CA PHE A 91 20.80 12.52 28.70
C PHE A 91 20.63 13.54 29.84
N ILE A 92 19.42 14.06 30.06
CA ILE A 92 19.13 14.95 31.20
C ILE A 92 19.42 14.23 32.52
N PHE A 93 18.97 12.98 32.67
CA PHE A 93 19.24 12.18 33.86
C PHE A 93 20.75 11.95 34.08
N SER A 94 21.49 11.58 33.03
CA SER A 94 22.95 11.46 33.08
C SER A 94 23.62 12.77 33.47
N MET A 95 23.18 13.90 32.95
CA MET A 95 23.70 15.22 33.34
C MET A 95 23.45 15.53 34.82
N LEU A 96 22.33 15.10 35.39
CA LEU A 96 22.09 15.23 36.84
C LEU A 96 23.08 14.38 37.65
N LEU A 97 23.40 13.16 37.19
CA LEU A 97 24.40 12.31 37.83
C LEU A 97 25.82 12.88 37.69
N PHE A 98 26.15 13.46 36.52
CA PHE A 98 27.42 14.15 36.26
C PHE A 98 27.71 15.23 37.30
N PHE A 99 26.71 16.01 37.70
CA PHE A 99 26.91 17.07 38.70
C PHE A 99 27.24 16.56 40.09
N THR A 100 27.03 15.28 40.38
CA THR A 100 27.43 14.64 41.65
C THR A 100 28.92 14.33 41.68
N ASP A 101 29.51 13.93 40.54
CA ASP A 101 30.94 13.57 40.43
C ASP A 101 31.50 13.96 39.04
N PRO A 102 31.68 15.27 38.78
CA PRO A 102 32.00 15.76 37.44
C PRO A 102 33.42 15.40 36.98
N THR A 103 34.31 15.09 37.92
CA THR A 103 35.70 14.71 37.65
C THR A 103 35.79 13.32 37.04
N GLU A 104 35.02 12.37 37.56
CA GLU A 104 35.09 10.96 37.13
C GLU A 104 34.08 10.63 36.01
N MET A 105 33.00 11.43 35.88
CA MET A 105 31.93 11.17 34.91
C MET A 105 32.05 11.96 33.60
N VAL A 106 33.25 12.45 33.25
CA VAL A 106 33.49 13.27 32.05
C VAL A 106 33.07 12.59 30.73
N TYR A 107 33.05 11.26 30.70
CA TYR A 107 32.64 10.50 29.52
C TYR A 107 31.15 10.66 29.16
N ILE A 108 30.32 11.24 30.03
CA ILE A 108 28.91 11.57 29.70
C ILE A 108 28.81 12.44 28.44
N TRP A 109 29.82 13.26 28.16
CA TRP A 109 29.83 14.12 26.97
C TRP A 109 29.85 13.34 25.66
N PHE A 110 30.23 12.05 25.66
CA PHE A 110 30.15 11.22 24.45
C PHE A 110 28.69 11.01 24.03
N HIS A 111 27.75 11.07 24.97
CA HIS A 111 26.33 10.94 24.69
C HIS A 111 25.67 12.22 24.14
N ILE A 112 26.40 13.32 23.95
CA ILE A 112 25.84 14.55 23.37
C ILE A 112 25.27 14.31 21.95
N PHE A 113 25.83 13.35 21.21
CA PHE A 113 25.32 12.99 19.89
C PHE A 113 23.93 12.34 19.93
N HIS A 114 23.53 11.73 21.04
CA HIS A 114 22.15 11.24 21.24
C HIS A 114 21.15 12.40 21.34
N VAL A 115 21.55 13.53 21.93
CA VAL A 115 20.70 14.74 21.95
C VAL A 115 20.47 15.25 20.54
N LEU A 116 21.51 15.29 19.72
CA LEU A 116 21.40 15.67 18.31
C LEU A 116 20.52 14.68 17.54
N ARG A 117 20.72 13.36 17.74
CA ARG A 117 19.91 12.31 17.11
C ARG A 117 18.44 12.41 17.51
N GLY A 118 18.13 12.53 18.79
CA GLY A 118 16.78 12.72 19.30
C GLY A 118 16.13 14.00 18.74
N GLY A 119 16.89 15.10 18.66
CA GLY A 119 16.44 16.33 18.01
C GLY A 119 16.07 16.14 16.53
N VAL A 120 16.92 15.44 15.76
CA VAL A 120 16.65 15.08 14.36
C VAL A 120 15.42 14.17 14.26
N GLY A 121 15.24 13.22 15.17
CA GLY A 121 14.06 12.34 15.22
C GLY A 121 12.75 13.13 15.36
N LEU A 122 12.72 14.12 16.26
CA LEU A 122 11.57 15.01 16.43
C LEU A 122 11.31 15.90 15.21
N ILE A 123 12.36 16.36 14.52
CA ILE A 123 12.22 17.12 13.26
C ILE A 123 11.65 16.21 12.16
N LEU A 124 12.17 14.99 12.05
CA LEU A 124 11.73 14.00 11.07
C LEU A 124 10.23 13.72 11.22
N MET A 125 9.73 13.55 12.45
CA MET A 125 8.30 13.38 12.73
C MET A 125 7.43 14.51 12.14
N LYS A 126 7.89 15.77 12.19
CA LYS A 126 7.15 16.91 11.62
C LYS A 126 7.16 16.92 10.10
N LYS A 127 8.09 16.20 9.47
CA LYS A 127 8.23 16.07 8.02
C LYS A 127 7.53 14.83 7.45
N LEU A 128 7.05 13.92 8.30
CA LEU A 128 6.24 12.78 7.86
C LEU A 128 4.86 13.27 7.37
N PRO A 129 4.40 12.86 6.17
CA PRO A 129 3.14 13.31 5.56
C PRO A 129 1.97 12.80 6.38
N LYS A 130 1.02 13.65 6.76
CA LYS A 130 -0.08 13.20 7.60
C LYS A 130 -1.12 12.43 6.78
N SER A 131 -1.77 11.45 7.38
CA SER A 131 -2.80 10.64 6.71
C SER A 131 -3.90 11.46 6.03
N HIS A 132 -4.32 12.57 6.64
CA HIS A 132 -5.31 13.49 6.06
C HIS A 132 -4.80 14.23 4.81
N GLN A 133 -3.49 14.52 4.72
CA GLN A 133 -2.90 15.14 3.53
C GLN A 133 -2.89 14.16 2.35
N MET A 134 -2.60 12.89 2.62
CA MET A 134 -2.71 11.82 1.62
C MET A 134 -4.15 11.60 1.16
N ALA A 135 -5.13 11.84 2.03
CA ALA A 135 -6.54 11.75 1.68
C ALA A 135 -7.02 12.98 0.88
N SER A 136 -6.58 14.20 1.25
CA SER A 136 -6.96 15.43 0.53
C SER A 136 -6.41 15.48 -0.89
N ASN A 137 -5.25 14.89 -1.13
CA ASN A 137 -4.65 14.83 -2.48
C ASN A 137 -5.38 13.81 -3.40
N MET A 138 -6.27 12.99 -2.83
CA MET A 138 -7.13 12.08 -3.57
C MET A 138 -8.49 12.75 -3.84
N SER A 139 -8.49 13.92 -4.49
CA SER A 139 -9.74 14.57 -4.87
C SER A 139 -10.33 13.89 -6.09
N ILE A 140 -11.18 12.88 -5.86
CA ILE A 140 -12.01 12.30 -6.92
C ILE A 140 -13.07 13.35 -7.31
N PRO A 141 -13.15 13.80 -8.58
CA PRO A 141 -14.18 14.73 -9.02
C PRO A 141 -15.57 14.25 -8.62
N LYS A 142 -16.37 15.13 -7.99
CA LYS A 142 -17.68 14.74 -7.42
C LYS A 142 -18.77 14.52 -8.47
N ASP A 143 -18.62 15.13 -9.65
CA ASP A 143 -19.73 15.29 -10.60
C ASP A 143 -19.64 14.43 -11.86
N ASP A 144 -18.57 13.64 -12.02
CA ASP A 144 -18.41 12.79 -13.19
C ASP A 144 -18.79 11.33 -12.89
N LYS A 145 -19.67 10.79 -13.73
CA LYS A 145 -19.85 9.33 -13.87
C LYS A 145 -18.55 8.72 -14.38
N MET A 146 -17.60 8.50 -13.49
CA MET A 146 -16.31 7.91 -13.82
C MET A 146 -16.42 6.40 -13.92
N THR A 147 -15.74 5.83 -14.91
CA THR A 147 -15.51 4.39 -14.93
C THR A 147 -14.65 4.01 -13.74
N PHE A 148 -14.87 2.80 -13.21
CA PHE A 148 -14.09 2.29 -12.08
C PHE A 148 -12.56 2.36 -12.34
N GLN A 149 -12.14 2.13 -13.58
CA GLN A 149 -10.73 2.20 -13.97
C GLN A 149 -10.13 3.60 -13.86
N ALA A 150 -10.94 4.65 -14.11
CA ALA A 150 -10.52 6.02 -13.85
C ALA A 150 -10.28 6.25 -12.35
N ILE A 151 -11.18 5.77 -11.48
CA ILE A 151 -11.03 5.85 -10.02
C ILE A 151 -9.73 5.18 -9.56
N MET A 152 -9.42 3.98 -10.07
CA MET A 152 -8.17 3.30 -9.75
C MET A 152 -6.94 4.07 -10.19
N ASN A 153 -6.96 4.66 -11.38
CA ASN A 153 -5.85 5.48 -11.86
C ASN A 153 -5.64 6.71 -10.96
N TYR A 154 -6.72 7.37 -10.52
CA TYR A 154 -6.62 8.47 -9.53
C TYR A 154 -6.02 8.00 -8.21
N ILE A 155 -6.42 6.83 -7.71
CA ILE A 155 -5.87 6.29 -6.46
C ILE A 155 -4.37 6.00 -6.60
N ILE A 156 -3.96 5.38 -7.70
CA ILE A 156 -2.55 5.04 -7.97
C ILE A 156 -1.70 6.31 -8.13
N LEU A 157 -2.20 7.31 -8.85
CA LEU A 157 -1.51 8.60 -9.01
C LEU A 157 -1.36 9.31 -7.67
N ALA A 158 -2.44 9.43 -6.89
CA ALA A 158 -2.39 10.03 -5.56
C ALA A 158 -1.41 9.30 -4.62
N ALA A 159 -1.36 7.97 -4.66
CA ALA A 159 -0.39 7.19 -3.88
C ALA A 159 1.05 7.42 -4.33
N ARG A 160 1.29 7.49 -5.65
CA ARG A 160 2.60 7.80 -6.23
C ARG A 160 3.07 9.20 -5.84
N ASP A 161 2.20 10.19 -5.92
CA ASP A 161 2.53 11.58 -5.59
C ASP A 161 2.79 11.73 -4.09
N ALA A 162 1.97 11.11 -3.24
CA ALA A 162 2.22 11.07 -1.80
C ALA A 162 3.55 10.41 -1.45
N LEU A 163 3.94 9.34 -2.15
CA LEU A 163 5.23 8.68 -1.95
C LEU A 163 6.41 9.55 -2.43
N LYS A 164 6.24 10.27 -3.53
CA LYS A 164 7.24 11.22 -4.06
C LYS A 164 7.45 12.37 -3.06
N ASP A 165 6.38 12.96 -2.56
CA ASP A 165 6.42 14.02 -1.57
C ASP A 165 7.05 13.54 -0.26
N PHE A 166 6.67 12.35 0.20
CA PHE A 166 7.29 11.69 1.34
C PHE A 166 8.80 11.56 1.15
N SER A 167 9.24 10.97 0.04
CA SER A 167 10.65 10.76 -0.27
C SER A 167 11.41 12.08 -0.29
N ASN A 168 10.89 13.09 -1.00
CA ASN A 168 11.55 14.39 -1.12
C ASN A 168 11.72 15.10 0.22
N GLN A 169 10.72 15.03 1.09
CA GLN A 169 10.75 15.73 2.37
C GLN A 169 11.56 14.99 3.44
N THR A 170 11.56 13.65 3.44
CA THR A 170 12.11 12.85 4.53
C THR A 170 13.50 12.28 4.25
N ARG A 171 13.87 12.09 2.98
CA ARG A 171 15.14 11.43 2.58
C ARG A 171 16.36 12.04 3.27
N LYS A 172 16.52 13.36 3.18
CA LYS A 172 17.68 14.05 3.79
C LYS A 172 17.75 13.82 5.30
N TRP A 173 16.60 13.90 5.98
CA TRP A 173 16.52 13.74 7.44
C TRP A 173 16.73 12.29 7.88
N LEU A 174 16.23 11.30 7.13
CA LEU A 174 16.48 9.88 7.37
C LEU A 174 17.98 9.54 7.25
N ILE A 175 18.67 10.07 6.24
CA ILE A 175 20.11 9.89 6.08
C ILE A 175 20.87 10.49 7.28
N ILE A 176 20.53 11.73 7.67
CA ILE A 176 21.17 12.38 8.83
C ILE A 176 20.92 11.57 10.10
N TYR A 177 19.69 11.11 10.32
CA TYR A 177 19.33 10.30 11.47
C TYR A 177 20.13 8.99 11.49
N PHE A 178 20.20 8.30 10.36
CA PHE A 178 20.93 7.03 10.23
C PHE A 178 22.45 7.19 10.47
N ILE A 179 23.08 8.21 9.89
CA ILE A 179 24.50 8.52 10.15
C ILE A 179 24.71 8.82 11.63
N SER A 180 23.81 9.61 12.24
CA SER A 180 23.86 9.92 13.66
C SER A 180 23.75 8.67 14.52
N THR A 181 22.89 7.71 14.15
CA THR A 181 22.80 6.40 14.81
C THR A 181 24.12 5.64 14.78
N ILE A 182 24.79 5.56 13.61
CA ILE A 182 26.09 4.86 13.52
C ILE A 182 27.13 5.54 14.40
N VAL A 183 27.19 6.87 14.39
CA VAL A 183 28.14 7.64 15.22
C VAL A 183 27.88 7.39 16.71
N CYS A 184 26.62 7.44 17.15
CA CYS A 184 26.25 7.13 18.54
C CYS A 184 26.70 5.72 18.93
N LEU A 185 26.37 4.71 18.10
CA LEU A 185 26.72 3.33 18.38
C LEU A 185 28.23 3.12 18.54
N LEU A 186 29.04 3.74 17.68
CA LEU A 186 30.49 3.64 17.76
C LEU A 186 31.03 4.30 19.03
N LEU A 187 30.52 5.47 19.39
CA LEU A 187 30.92 6.18 20.61
C LEU A 187 30.50 5.41 21.86
N ASP A 188 29.29 4.87 21.90
CA ASP A 188 28.78 4.04 22.99
C ASP A 188 29.60 2.77 23.17
N LEU A 189 30.01 2.10 22.08
CA LEU A 189 30.89 0.94 22.14
C LEU A 189 32.26 1.31 22.71
N ILE A 190 32.89 2.39 22.22
CA ILE A 190 34.18 2.87 22.73
C ILE A 190 34.06 3.19 24.22
N GLN A 191 33.03 3.94 24.62
CA GLN A 191 32.80 4.30 26.01
C GLN A 191 32.56 3.06 26.88
N PHE A 192 31.69 2.15 26.47
CA PHE A 192 31.37 0.93 27.22
C PHE A 192 32.63 0.09 27.48
N PHE A 193 33.45 -0.14 26.45
CA PHE A 193 34.70 -0.90 26.62
C PHE A 193 35.75 -0.16 27.43
N SER A 194 35.87 1.16 27.29
CA SER A 194 36.74 1.98 28.15
C SER A 194 36.33 1.89 29.62
N GLN A 195 35.04 2.00 29.92
CA GLN A 195 34.52 1.92 31.29
C GLN A 195 34.72 0.52 31.90
N ILE A 196 34.55 -0.54 31.11
CA ILE A 196 34.87 -1.90 31.58
C ILE A 196 36.37 -2.07 31.85
N LYS A 197 37.23 -1.54 30.98
CA LYS A 197 38.68 -1.65 31.12
C LYS A 197 39.17 -0.95 32.39
N ASP A 198 38.64 0.24 32.67
CA ASP A 198 39.07 1.08 33.79
C ASP A 198 38.25 0.81 35.08
N PHE A 199 37.35 -0.18 35.06
CA PHE A 199 36.47 -0.51 36.18
C PHE A 199 37.27 -0.89 37.44
N GLY A 200 36.98 -0.21 38.55
CA GLY A 200 37.67 -0.41 39.82
C GLY A 200 39.03 0.26 39.92
N MET A 201 39.49 0.97 38.89
CA MET A 201 40.65 1.87 38.98
C MET A 201 40.28 3.27 39.44
N VAL A 202 39.01 3.67 39.28
CA VAL A 202 38.49 4.99 39.64
C VAL A 202 38.28 5.09 41.15
N GLN A 203 38.43 6.30 41.69
CA GLN A 203 38.31 6.53 43.14
C GLN A 203 36.87 6.35 43.64
N SER A 204 35.89 6.50 42.76
CA SER A 204 34.46 6.54 43.06
C SER A 204 33.73 5.35 42.44
N ALA A 205 33.40 4.34 43.28
CA ALA A 205 32.61 3.18 42.85
C ALA A 205 31.22 3.56 42.31
N TYR A 206 30.68 4.70 42.77
CA TYR A 206 29.43 5.26 42.28
C TYR A 206 29.55 5.74 40.83
N ALA A 207 30.63 6.45 40.49
CA ALA A 207 30.87 6.94 39.15
C ALA A 207 31.03 5.78 38.16
N ASP A 208 31.85 4.77 38.49
CA ASP A 208 32.06 3.57 37.67
C ASP A 208 30.74 2.86 37.35
N LEU A 209 29.96 2.55 38.38
CA LEU A 209 28.70 1.83 38.22
C LEU A 209 27.68 2.65 37.41
N SER A 210 27.59 3.95 37.68
CA SER A 210 26.68 4.85 36.98
C SER A 210 27.06 4.97 35.50
N MET A 211 28.34 5.16 35.20
CA MET A 211 28.85 5.29 33.83
C MET A 211 28.65 4.02 33.01
N ILE A 212 28.97 2.84 33.57
CA ILE A 212 28.72 1.56 32.90
C ILE A 212 27.23 1.36 32.64
N THR A 213 26.38 1.69 33.63
CA THR A 213 24.93 1.54 33.50
C THR A 213 24.37 2.44 32.40
N ILE A 214 24.74 3.72 32.41
CA ILE A 214 24.31 4.69 31.39
C ILE A 214 24.78 4.26 29.99
N ALA A 215 26.07 3.91 29.86
CA ALA A 215 26.63 3.46 28.58
C ALA A 215 25.92 2.19 28.07
N SER A 216 25.58 1.27 28.96
CA SER A 216 24.83 0.06 28.61
C SER A 216 23.43 0.40 28.07
N ILE A 217 22.70 1.31 28.73
CA ILE A 217 21.35 1.69 28.32
C ILE A 217 21.38 2.36 26.95
N PHE A 218 22.28 3.31 26.71
CA PHE A 218 22.40 3.96 25.39
C PHE A 218 22.78 2.95 24.30
N LEU A 219 23.74 2.07 24.58
CA LEU A 219 24.12 0.99 23.67
C LEU A 219 22.93 0.07 23.34
N PHE A 220 22.10 -0.28 24.32
CA PHE A 220 20.89 -1.09 24.10
C PHE A 220 19.85 -0.39 23.23
N ILE A 221 19.67 0.93 23.39
CA ILE A 221 18.77 1.71 22.53
C ILE A 221 19.23 1.66 21.08
N ASP A 222 20.54 1.78 20.84
CA ASP A 222 21.13 1.73 19.51
C ASP A 222 20.96 0.36 18.85
N TRP A 223 21.22 -0.71 19.60
CA TRP A 223 20.96 -2.07 19.15
C TRP A 223 19.49 -2.33 18.89
N TYR A 224 18.59 -1.86 19.76
CA TYR A 224 17.16 -2.03 19.57
C TYR A 224 16.69 -1.32 18.29
N TYR A 225 17.21 -0.13 17.98
CA TYR A 225 16.91 0.54 16.71
C TYR A 225 17.37 -0.27 15.48
N ILE A 226 18.57 -0.86 15.52
CA ILE A 226 19.07 -1.72 14.43
C ILE A 226 18.19 -2.96 14.26
N VAL A 227 17.89 -3.66 15.37
CA VAL A 227 17.02 -4.84 15.35
C VAL A 227 15.62 -4.48 14.86
N TRP A 228 15.10 -3.32 15.26
CA TRP A 228 13.83 -2.80 14.78
C TRP A 228 13.86 -2.58 13.26
N ILE A 229 14.90 -1.94 12.70
CA ILE A 229 15.08 -1.82 11.23
C ILE A 229 15.11 -3.19 10.55
N LEU A 230 15.86 -4.14 11.11
CA LEU A 230 15.93 -5.51 10.55
C LEU A 230 14.57 -6.20 10.62
N SER A 231 13.80 -6.01 11.70
CA SER A 231 12.46 -6.58 11.86
C SER A 231 11.48 -6.10 10.79
N LEU A 232 11.63 -4.85 10.33
CA LEU A 232 10.84 -4.31 9.23
C LEU A 232 11.06 -5.11 7.94
N GLN A 233 12.26 -5.68 7.72
CA GLN A 233 12.52 -6.49 6.52
C GLN A 233 11.65 -7.74 6.44
N TYR A 234 11.29 -8.31 7.61
CA TYR A 234 10.47 -9.50 7.71
C TYR A 234 8.96 -9.19 7.70
N LYS A 235 8.57 -7.94 8.01
CA LYS A 235 7.17 -7.52 8.06
C LYS A 235 6.57 -7.27 6.67
N PHE A 236 7.39 -6.96 5.66
CA PHE A 236 6.94 -6.69 4.30
C PHE A 236 7.34 -7.80 3.32
N PRO A 237 6.57 -7.99 2.22
CA PRO A 237 6.99 -8.85 1.12
C PRO A 237 8.38 -8.50 0.59
N ASN A 238 9.16 -9.49 0.15
CA ASN A 238 10.56 -9.33 -0.27
C ASN A 238 10.82 -8.18 -1.28
N TYR A 239 9.87 -7.94 -2.19
CA TYR A 239 10.01 -6.87 -3.19
C TYR A 239 9.83 -5.46 -2.60
N ILE A 240 9.08 -5.34 -1.50
CA ILE A 240 8.85 -4.11 -0.75
C ILE A 240 9.99 -3.92 0.27
N SER A 241 10.31 -4.96 1.04
CA SER A 241 11.30 -4.89 2.12
C SER A 241 12.68 -4.45 1.62
N ALA A 242 13.17 -5.00 0.50
CA ALA A 242 14.44 -4.61 -0.09
C ALA A 242 14.49 -3.12 -0.47
N GLN A 243 13.36 -2.57 -0.93
CA GLN A 243 13.26 -1.16 -1.29
C GLN A 243 13.08 -0.26 -0.07
N PHE A 244 12.43 -0.75 0.99
CA PHE A 244 12.33 -0.05 2.27
C PHE A 244 13.68 0.13 2.93
N VAL A 245 14.50 -0.92 2.96
CA VAL A 245 15.86 -0.87 3.49
C VAL A 245 16.68 0.15 2.72
N LYS A 246 16.66 0.06 1.38
CA LYS A 246 17.26 1.08 0.50
C LYS A 246 16.71 2.49 0.80
N GLY A 247 15.42 2.62 1.03
CA GLY A 247 14.76 3.87 1.37
C GLY A 247 15.23 4.47 2.71
N LEU A 248 15.44 3.63 3.73
CA LEU A 248 16.03 4.03 5.02
C LEU A 248 17.48 4.51 4.86
N PHE A 249 18.23 3.92 3.94
CA PHE A 249 19.56 4.41 3.53
C PHE A 249 19.51 5.64 2.60
N GLY A 250 18.33 6.20 2.33
CA GLY A 250 18.17 7.36 1.46
C GLY A 250 18.25 7.07 -0.04
N LEU A 251 18.14 5.81 -0.45
CA LEU A 251 18.09 5.35 -1.85
C LEU A 251 16.63 5.18 -2.34
N MET A 252 15.72 6.06 -1.91
CA MET A 252 14.29 6.05 -2.28
C MET A 252 14.03 6.15 -3.80
N GLU A 253 14.97 6.66 -4.58
CA GLU A 253 14.86 6.74 -6.05
C GLU A 253 14.67 5.34 -6.68
N SER A 254 15.30 4.31 -6.10
CA SER A 254 15.15 2.91 -6.53
C SER A 254 13.72 2.40 -6.32
N LEU A 255 13.09 2.77 -5.20
CA LEU A 255 11.69 2.43 -4.89
C LEU A 255 10.77 3.10 -5.92
N HIS A 256 10.96 4.39 -6.19
CA HIS A 256 10.12 5.12 -7.13
C HIS A 256 10.16 4.53 -8.54
N SER A 257 11.37 4.22 -9.03
CA SER A 257 11.58 3.59 -10.33
C SER A 257 10.95 2.19 -10.39
N SER A 258 11.18 1.37 -9.36
CA SER A 258 10.65 0.00 -9.30
C SER A 258 9.12 -0.03 -9.22
N LEU A 259 8.52 0.88 -8.44
CA LEU A 259 7.07 1.03 -8.35
C LEU A 259 6.49 1.54 -9.68
N GLY A 260 7.14 2.50 -10.33
CA GLY A 260 6.75 2.99 -11.65
C GLY A 260 6.76 1.90 -12.72
N ASN A 261 7.81 1.06 -12.74
CA ASN A 261 7.92 -0.08 -13.65
C ASN A 261 6.85 -1.14 -13.37
N TYR A 262 6.60 -1.46 -12.10
CA TYR A 262 5.55 -2.39 -11.70
C TYR A 262 4.15 -1.92 -12.11
N ILE A 263 3.82 -0.65 -11.83
CA ILE A 263 2.53 -0.06 -12.23
C ILE A 263 2.39 -0.08 -13.76
N SER A 264 3.44 0.25 -14.50
CA SER A 264 3.42 0.25 -15.96
C SER A 264 3.22 -1.16 -16.53
N SER A 265 3.86 -2.17 -15.93
CA SER A 265 3.68 -3.58 -16.31
C SER A 265 2.28 -4.11 -15.96
N GLN A 266 1.73 -3.73 -14.82
CA GLN A 266 0.35 -4.06 -14.47
C GLN A 266 -0.64 -3.42 -15.44
N LYS A 267 -0.43 -2.13 -15.77
CA LYS A 267 -1.25 -1.42 -16.74
C LYS A 267 -1.25 -2.12 -18.11
N SER A 268 -0.07 -2.48 -18.65
CA SER A 268 -0.01 -3.16 -19.94
C SER A 268 -0.74 -4.51 -19.93
N TYR A 269 -0.62 -5.28 -18.85
CA TYR A 269 -1.31 -6.54 -18.69
C TYR A 269 -2.84 -6.38 -18.70
N PHE A 270 -3.37 -5.37 -18.01
CA PHE A 270 -4.82 -5.10 -18.01
C PHE A 270 -5.31 -4.57 -19.35
N ASP A 271 -4.56 -3.70 -20.01
CA ASP A 271 -4.91 -3.16 -21.33
C ASP A 271 -4.96 -4.30 -22.36
N GLU A 272 -3.99 -5.23 -22.33
CA GLU A 272 -3.98 -6.41 -23.21
C GLU A 272 -5.18 -7.34 -22.96
N GLN A 273 -5.49 -7.62 -21.69
CA GLN A 273 -6.68 -8.41 -21.31
C GLN A 273 -7.98 -7.75 -21.76
N TYR A 274 -8.09 -6.43 -21.63
CA TYR A 274 -9.27 -5.67 -22.02
C TYR A 274 -9.45 -5.67 -23.54
N HIS A 275 -8.40 -5.37 -24.31
CA HIS A 275 -8.44 -5.40 -25.77
C HIS A 275 -8.71 -6.81 -26.31
N GLY A 276 -8.11 -7.85 -25.71
CA GLY A 276 -8.38 -9.23 -26.08
C GLY A 276 -9.82 -9.66 -25.83
N GLN A 277 -10.46 -9.17 -24.76
CA GLN A 277 -11.88 -9.41 -24.51
C GLN A 277 -12.77 -8.60 -25.45
N ALA A 278 -12.49 -7.32 -25.68
CA ALA A 278 -13.26 -6.47 -26.59
C ALA A 278 -13.28 -7.03 -28.03
N GLN A 279 -12.15 -7.55 -28.52
CA GLN A 279 -12.08 -8.21 -29.82
C GLN A 279 -12.94 -9.49 -29.90
N ARG A 280 -13.06 -10.24 -28.79
CA ARG A 280 -13.93 -11.43 -28.74
C ARG A 280 -15.42 -11.07 -28.77
N TYR A 281 -15.81 -9.90 -28.25
CA TYR A 281 -17.21 -9.45 -28.25
C TYR A 281 -17.62 -8.73 -29.55
N ASN A 282 -16.69 -8.08 -30.24
CA ASN A 282 -16.93 -7.49 -31.58
C ASN A 282 -17.14 -8.52 -32.71
N TYR A 283 -17.17 -9.83 -32.40
CA TYR A 283 -17.46 -10.88 -33.37
C TYR A 283 -18.95 -11.29 -33.40
N VAL A 284 -19.84 -10.61 -32.65
CA VAL A 284 -21.27 -11.00 -32.55
C VAL A 284 -22.23 -9.93 -33.09
N GLU A 285 -21.76 -8.75 -33.47
CA GLU A 285 -22.63 -7.67 -33.98
C GLU A 285 -22.46 -7.40 -35.49
N GLY A 286 -21.74 -8.28 -36.20
CA GLY A 286 -21.46 -8.16 -37.64
C GLY A 286 -22.33 -8.99 -38.57
N ASP A 287 -23.06 -9.99 -38.06
CA ASP A 287 -23.90 -10.85 -38.90
C ASP A 287 -25.40 -10.50 -38.71
N ASP A 288 -25.98 -10.00 -39.80
CA ASP A 288 -27.40 -10.01 -40.14
C ASP A 288 -28.36 -9.03 -39.46
N ILE A 289 -28.20 -7.73 -39.71
CA ILE A 289 -29.36 -6.90 -40.10
C ILE A 289 -28.97 -6.02 -41.27
N GLY A 290 -29.41 -6.39 -42.48
CA GLY A 290 -29.28 -5.60 -43.69
C GLY A 290 -29.95 -4.24 -43.53
N ILE A 291 -29.16 -3.21 -43.20
CA ILE A 291 -29.57 -1.82 -43.31
C ILE A 291 -28.82 -1.20 -44.48
N SER A 292 -29.61 -0.90 -45.50
CA SER A 292 -29.38 -0.12 -46.71
C SER A 292 -28.14 0.78 -46.70
N ALA A 293 -27.31 0.60 -47.73
CA ALA A 293 -26.17 1.41 -48.08
C ALA A 293 -26.53 2.90 -48.21
N GLY A 294 -25.92 3.78 -47.39
CA GLY A 294 -26.10 5.22 -47.57
C GLY A 294 -25.27 6.16 -46.70
N SER A 295 -24.71 5.74 -45.56
CA SER A 295 -23.98 6.66 -44.68
C SER A 295 -22.72 6.03 -44.10
N GLN A 296 -21.56 6.56 -44.47
CA GLN A 296 -20.28 6.20 -43.88
C GLN A 296 -20.28 6.49 -42.37
N PRO A 297 -19.91 5.52 -41.52
CA PRO A 297 -19.77 5.76 -40.09
C PRO A 297 -18.56 6.67 -39.85
N GLN A 298 -18.81 7.88 -39.36
CA GLN A 298 -17.76 8.77 -38.87
C GLN A 298 -17.15 8.16 -37.61
N ASN A 299 -15.90 7.74 -37.74
CA ASN A 299 -15.08 7.18 -36.69
C ASN A 299 -14.75 8.27 -35.64
N LYS A 300 -15.63 8.46 -34.64
CA LYS A 300 -15.35 9.36 -33.51
C LYS A 300 -14.33 8.69 -32.59
N ALA A 301 -13.06 9.04 -32.78
CA ALA A 301 -12.00 8.71 -31.85
C ALA A 301 -12.41 9.16 -30.43
N VAL A 302 -12.35 8.24 -29.46
CA VAL A 302 -12.54 8.55 -28.04
C VAL A 302 -11.36 9.44 -27.62
N ASN A 303 -11.64 10.73 -27.50
CA ASN A 303 -10.64 11.73 -27.15
C ASN A 303 -10.45 11.70 -25.63
N TYR A 304 -9.45 10.95 -25.16
CA TYR A 304 -9.06 11.00 -23.76
C TYR A 304 -8.58 12.42 -23.44
N PRO A 305 -9.02 13.03 -22.33
CA PRO A 305 -8.48 14.30 -21.90
C PRO A 305 -6.97 14.14 -21.70
N LYS A 306 -6.19 14.88 -22.49
CA LYS A 306 -4.75 14.96 -22.29
C LYS A 306 -4.53 15.49 -20.86
N PRO A 307 -3.58 14.93 -20.09
CA PRO A 307 -3.22 15.49 -18.80
C PRO A 307 -2.92 16.97 -19.02
N GLN A 308 -3.60 17.83 -18.25
CA GLN A 308 -3.35 19.26 -18.28
C GLN A 308 -1.84 19.44 -18.02
N GLN A 309 -1.13 20.01 -18.99
CA GLN A 309 0.25 20.42 -18.76
C GLN A 309 0.18 21.51 -17.69
N GLU A 310 0.51 21.14 -16.46
CA GLU A 310 0.72 22.10 -15.40
C GLU A 310 1.82 23.05 -15.84
N THR A 311 1.42 24.29 -16.05
CA THR A 311 2.30 25.45 -16.10
C THR A 311 2.72 25.75 -14.66
N LEU A 312 3.70 24.99 -14.17
CA LEU A 312 4.37 25.15 -12.87
C LEU A 312 5.83 24.74 -13.12
N PHE A 313 6.86 25.58 -13.09
CA PHE A 313 7.13 26.81 -12.35
C PHE A 313 8.03 27.72 -13.20
N GLN A 314 7.61 28.97 -13.42
CA GLN A 314 8.52 30.11 -13.51
C GLN A 314 8.31 30.89 -12.22
N ASP A 315 9.15 30.59 -11.22
CA ASP A 315 9.64 31.46 -10.13
C ASP A 315 10.55 30.61 -9.23
#